data_AF-A0A421E458-F1
#
_entry.id   AF-A0A421E458-F1
#
_cell.length_a   1.000
_cell.length_b   1.000
_cell.length_c   1.000
_cell.angle_alpha   90.00
_cell.angle_beta   90.00
_cell.angle_gamma   90.00
#
_symmetry.space_group_name_H-M   'P 1'
#
loop_
_entity.id
_entity.type
_entity.pdbx_description
1 polymer ?
#
loop_
_entity_poly.entity_id
_entity_poly.type
_entity_poly.pdbx_seq_one_letter_code
_entity_poly.pdbx_strand_id
1 'polypeptide(L)'
;MRRPFALVVLCAVVLLLAGCQAPTASPEAESSTVDLTPIEPATDYGNNGSAPAAPATDRLGYENGYWYNESLSVTTEDGLNKTERDAVVARTMARVERLRGLEFKETVPVSVVSRAEYRNNTGGGEVGDSLRRFDNAKFEALFFIGEDRDSIAVQNSNRGESVLGYYSSQRGEIVIVSDSETPTISRGTLAHELVHALQDQHFGLGSDARTRDQVQGRNGVVEGDAVAVTQTYTDRCGEAWRCIDRPAQSGGGGGARHFGINFMQYFPYSDGPGLVGDLRERGGWSAVNDAYDDYPDGAAEVTYPGRYPEWEPESVSLADQSSGDWERVRPSTDRNRPDYAVVGPSAIAGSMAYTIADDYNESSVVRTRDVINYEDGSLDSDNPYNYDLPATDGWQGGRMHVYESGDETAYVWKTTWASEADAREFADAWTAVIAHWGGTRTAEGHWIIAEDSPYTDAVSVRVDGQTVTVANAPTADELSEVHDA
;
A
#
# COMPACT_ATOMS: atom_id res chain seq x y z
N MET A 1 -27.30 19.00 -8.99
CA MET A 1 -25.85 18.88 -9.28
C MET A 1 -25.22 18.13 -8.12
N ARG A 2 -24.95 16.84 -8.30
CA ARG A 2 -24.27 16.02 -7.29
C ARG A 2 -22.79 16.37 -7.37
N ARG A 3 -22.20 16.88 -6.28
CA ARG A 3 -20.74 17.05 -6.18
C ARG A 3 -20.11 15.65 -6.27
N PRO A 4 -19.11 15.40 -7.12
CA PRO A 4 -18.31 14.20 -6.99
C PRO A 4 -17.58 14.30 -5.66
N PHE A 5 -17.91 13.43 -4.71
CA PHE A 5 -17.14 13.29 -3.49
C PHE A 5 -15.91 12.46 -3.84
N ALA A 6 -14.77 13.14 -4.00
CA ALA A 6 -13.46 12.51 -4.08
C ALA A 6 -13.25 11.68 -2.80
N LEU A 7 -12.87 10.41 -2.96
CA LEU A 7 -12.26 9.65 -1.85
C LEU A 7 -11.12 10.51 -1.31
N VAL A 8 -11.08 10.74 0.01
CA VAL A 8 -9.94 11.41 0.63
C VAL A 8 -8.75 10.45 0.50
N VAL A 9 -7.95 10.64 -0.54
CA VAL A 9 -6.64 9.99 -0.65
C VAL A 9 -5.74 10.71 0.34
N LEU A 10 -5.52 10.02 1.45
CA LEU A 10 -4.42 10.30 2.36
C LEU A 10 -3.29 9.37 1.91
N CYS A 11 -2.36 9.92 1.14
CA CYS A 11 -1.08 9.27 0.95
C CYS A 11 -0.27 9.53 2.21
N ALA A 12 0.16 8.46 2.88
CA ALA A 12 0.80 8.57 4.18
C ALA A 12 2.02 7.69 4.19
N VAL A 13 3.15 8.22 4.66
CA VAL A 13 4.32 7.38 4.92
C VAL A 13 3.99 6.39 6.05
N VAL A 14 3.91 5.11 5.68
CA VAL A 14 3.76 3.97 6.59
C VAL A 14 5.15 3.53 7.03
N LEU A 15 5.47 3.69 8.32
CA LEU A 15 6.70 3.11 8.87
C LEU A 15 6.65 1.58 8.81
N LEU A 16 7.76 0.96 8.40
CA LEU A 16 7.92 -0.49 8.26
C LEU A 16 8.18 -1.25 9.57
N LEU A 17 8.74 -0.60 10.59
CA LEU A 17 9.50 -1.33 11.62
C LEU A 17 8.80 -1.47 12.97
N ALA A 18 7.97 -2.49 13.07
CA ALA A 18 7.63 -3.19 14.30
C ALA A 18 7.41 -4.66 13.91
N GLY A 19 8.39 -5.54 14.15
CA GLY A 19 8.21 -6.98 13.94
C GLY A 19 9.49 -7.82 13.93
N CYS A 20 10.53 -7.47 13.17
CA CYS A 20 11.67 -8.39 12.97
C CYS A 20 12.92 -7.91 13.71
N GLN A 21 13.21 -8.52 14.87
CA GLN A 21 14.56 -8.49 15.43
C GLN A 21 15.39 -9.64 14.84
N ALA A 22 16.51 -9.34 14.20
CA ALA A 22 17.54 -10.31 13.84
C ALA A 22 18.95 -9.71 14.06
N PRO A 23 19.95 -10.55 14.40
CA PRO A 23 21.20 -10.11 15.03
C PRO A 23 22.21 -9.48 14.08
N THR A 24 22.97 -8.53 14.63
CA THR A 24 23.97 -7.68 13.96
C THR A 24 25.25 -8.41 13.53
N ALA A 25 25.67 -8.22 12.28
CA ALA A 25 27.07 -8.29 11.84
C ALA A 25 27.27 -7.39 10.60
N SER A 26 28.46 -6.80 10.47
CA SER A 26 28.89 -5.89 9.38
C SER A 26 30.28 -6.36 8.86
N PRO A 27 30.82 -5.82 7.74
CA PRO A 27 30.21 -5.51 6.43
C PRO A 27 31.08 -6.01 5.25
N GLU A 28 30.62 -5.84 4.00
CA GLU A 28 31.37 -5.26 2.86
C GLU A 28 30.44 -5.18 1.62
N ALA A 29 30.11 -3.97 1.17
CA ALA A 29 29.20 -3.70 0.06
C ALA A 29 29.96 -3.28 -1.21
N GLU A 30 29.58 -3.85 -2.36
CA GLU A 30 29.88 -3.32 -3.69
C GLU A 30 28.58 -2.74 -4.28
N SER A 31 28.55 -1.42 -4.53
CA SER A 31 27.41 -0.77 -5.19
C SER A 31 27.59 -0.77 -6.71
N SER A 32 26.49 -1.01 -7.42
CA SER A 32 26.39 -0.81 -8.86
C SER A 32 25.52 0.43 -9.12
N THR A 33 26.08 1.38 -9.87
CA THR A 33 25.49 2.69 -10.13
C THR A 33 25.01 2.76 -11.59
N VAL A 34 23.76 3.18 -11.79
CA VAL A 34 23.23 3.55 -13.12
C VAL A 34 23.09 5.07 -13.17
N ASP A 35 23.66 5.65 -14.22
CA ASP A 35 23.93 7.08 -14.41
C ASP A 35 22.66 7.89 -14.76
N LEU A 36 22.31 8.88 -13.93
CA LEU A 36 21.17 9.79 -14.11
C LEU A 36 21.67 11.24 -14.35
N THR A 37 21.60 11.73 -15.59
CA THR A 37 21.94 13.13 -15.99
C THR A 37 21.11 14.23 -15.30
N PRO A 38 21.50 15.54 -15.33
CA PRO A 38 22.73 16.15 -15.85
C PRO A 38 23.83 16.35 -14.80
N ILE A 39 25.06 16.21 -15.29
CA ILE A 39 26.36 16.33 -14.63
C ILE A 39 26.68 17.81 -14.39
N GLU A 40 25.90 18.49 -13.55
CA GLU A 40 26.39 19.70 -12.87
C GLU A 40 26.80 19.25 -11.47
N PRO A 41 28.06 19.43 -11.04
CA PRO A 41 28.45 19.13 -9.67
C PRO A 41 27.61 20.04 -8.78
N ALA A 42 26.61 19.47 -8.11
CA ALA A 42 25.72 20.20 -7.22
C ALA A 42 26.43 20.55 -5.92
N THR A 43 27.64 21.14 -5.98
CA THR A 43 28.24 21.70 -4.77
C THR A 43 27.27 22.74 -4.22
N ASP A 44 26.75 22.48 -3.02
CA ASP A 44 25.88 23.37 -2.26
C ASP A 44 26.44 24.79 -2.35
N TYR A 45 25.58 25.78 -2.58
CA TYR A 45 26.00 27.17 -2.46
C TYR A 45 26.41 27.34 -0.99
N GLY A 46 27.71 27.24 -0.70
CA GLY A 46 28.26 27.43 0.64
C GLY A 46 27.85 28.80 1.20
N ASN A 47 28.11 29.05 2.48
CA ASN A 47 27.77 30.25 3.28
C ASN A 47 26.65 31.18 2.74
N ASN A 48 25.64 31.38 3.59
CA ASN A 48 24.54 32.35 3.47
C ASN A 48 24.85 33.55 2.53
N GLY A 49 24.31 33.52 1.29
CA GLY A 49 24.51 34.56 0.28
C GLY A 49 25.19 34.16 -1.04
N SER A 50 25.61 32.89 -1.21
CA SER A 50 26.19 32.40 -2.48
C SER A 50 25.15 31.96 -3.53
N ALA A 51 23.88 31.90 -3.14
CA ALA A 51 22.80 31.51 -4.04
C ALA A 51 22.58 32.55 -5.15
N PRO A 52 22.19 32.14 -6.37
CA PRO A 52 21.81 33.05 -7.43
C PRO A 52 20.71 34.01 -6.97
N ALA A 53 20.69 35.21 -7.54
CA ALA A 53 19.58 36.13 -7.30
C ALA A 53 18.24 35.46 -7.66
N ALA A 54 17.20 35.82 -6.92
CA ALA A 54 15.83 35.38 -7.19
C ALA A 54 15.49 35.59 -8.67
N PRO A 55 14.92 34.57 -9.35
CA PRO A 55 14.49 34.73 -10.72
C PRO A 55 13.31 35.71 -10.82
N ALA A 56 13.13 36.29 -12.01
CA ALA A 56 12.03 37.22 -12.26
C ALA A 56 10.65 36.54 -12.24
N THR A 57 10.61 35.23 -12.51
CA THR A 57 9.44 34.37 -12.46
C THR A 57 9.85 33.03 -11.86
N ASP A 58 8.89 32.31 -11.29
CA ASP A 58 9.11 30.96 -10.79
C ASP A 58 9.69 30.03 -11.86
N ARG A 59 10.55 29.12 -11.42
CA ARG A 59 11.19 28.13 -12.29
C ARG A 59 11.79 26.98 -11.48
N LEU A 60 11.81 25.82 -12.13
CA LEU A 60 12.41 24.58 -11.64
C LEU A 60 13.71 24.79 -10.86
N GLY A 61 13.67 24.35 -9.60
CA GLY A 61 14.75 24.44 -8.64
C GLY A 61 14.70 25.69 -7.76
N TYR A 62 13.65 26.51 -7.82
CA TYR A 62 13.49 27.72 -7.01
C TYR A 62 12.07 27.79 -6.47
N GLU A 63 11.91 27.70 -5.16
CA GLU A 63 10.59 27.71 -4.53
C GLU A 63 10.53 28.59 -3.30
N ASN A 64 9.49 29.42 -3.22
CA ASN A 64 9.17 30.27 -2.07
C ASN A 64 10.37 31.05 -1.50
N GLY A 65 11.26 31.52 -2.38
CA GLY A 65 12.44 32.30 -1.98
C GLY A 65 13.76 31.52 -1.99
N TYR A 66 13.75 30.20 -2.14
CA TYR A 66 14.91 29.33 -1.91
C TYR A 66 15.28 28.50 -3.13
N TRP A 67 16.58 28.43 -3.42
CA TRP A 67 17.11 27.48 -4.40
C TRP A 67 17.26 26.06 -3.81
N TYR A 68 17.10 25.04 -4.66
CA TYR A 68 17.27 23.62 -4.29
C TYR A 68 18.63 23.30 -3.61
N ASN A 69 19.68 24.07 -3.90
CA ASN A 69 21.03 23.95 -3.34
C ASN A 69 21.44 25.19 -2.52
N GLU A 70 20.47 25.93 -2.00
CA GLU A 70 20.72 27.01 -1.05
C GLU A 70 20.96 26.45 0.35
N SER A 71 21.92 27.04 1.08
CA SER A 71 22.15 26.74 2.49
C SER A 71 21.01 27.30 3.35
N LEU A 72 20.48 26.49 4.27
CA LEU A 72 19.46 26.94 5.23
C LEU A 72 20.10 27.26 6.59
N SER A 73 19.66 28.36 7.20
CA SER A 73 20.03 28.73 8.57
C SER A 73 18.96 28.23 9.55
N VAL A 74 19.02 26.94 9.89
CA VAL A 74 18.06 26.28 10.79
C VAL A 74 18.79 25.55 11.91
N THR A 75 18.20 25.54 13.11
CA THR A 75 18.67 24.72 14.23
C THR A 75 17.67 23.61 14.51
N THR A 76 18.08 22.35 14.41
CA THR A 76 17.17 21.19 14.59
C THR A 76 17.14 20.63 16.01
N GLU A 77 18.03 21.10 16.88
CA GLU A 77 18.21 20.54 18.24
C GLU A 77 16.97 20.74 19.13
N ASP A 78 16.20 21.81 18.93
CA ASP A 78 14.97 22.13 19.65
C ASP A 78 13.69 21.89 18.82
N GLY A 79 13.83 21.23 17.66
CA GLY A 79 12.78 21.08 16.64
C GLY A 79 12.72 22.28 15.69
N LEU A 80 11.72 22.34 14.81
CA LEU A 80 11.61 23.42 13.81
C LEU A 80 10.49 24.40 14.19
N ASN A 81 10.84 25.67 14.41
CA ASN A 81 9.83 26.73 14.54
C ASN A 81 9.15 27.01 13.18
N LYS A 82 8.11 27.86 13.16
CA LYS A 82 7.35 28.12 11.92
C LYS A 82 8.23 28.64 10.77
N THR A 83 9.06 29.65 11.01
CA THR A 83 9.90 30.25 9.97
C THR A 83 10.93 29.26 9.44
N GLU A 84 11.54 28.48 10.33
CA GLU A 84 12.50 27.44 9.95
C GLU A 84 11.80 26.35 9.14
N ARG A 85 10.64 25.88 9.58
CA ARG A 85 9.83 24.88 8.87
C ARG A 85 9.45 25.38 7.47
N ASP A 86 9.00 26.62 7.33
CA ASP A 86 8.64 27.20 6.04
C ASP A 86 9.86 27.22 5.08
N ALA A 87 11.06 27.53 5.59
CA ALA A 87 12.31 27.47 4.81
C ALA A 87 12.71 26.04 4.42
N VAL A 88 12.55 25.06 5.33
CA VAL A 88 12.80 23.64 5.04
C VAL A 88 11.84 23.12 3.96
N VAL A 89 10.55 23.46 4.07
CA VAL A 89 9.53 23.08 3.10
C VAL A 89 9.87 23.67 1.73
N ALA A 90 10.11 24.98 1.64
CA ALA A 90 10.46 25.65 0.40
C ALA A 90 11.66 25.04 -0.32
N ARG A 91 12.76 24.80 0.41
CA ARG A 91 13.96 24.18 -0.18
C ARG A 91 13.74 22.72 -0.57
N THR A 92 12.87 22.00 0.14
CA THR A 92 12.51 20.61 -0.21
C THR A 92 11.62 20.58 -1.45
N MET A 93 10.68 21.51 -1.59
CA MET A 93 9.89 21.71 -2.82
C MET A 93 10.80 21.93 -4.03
N ALA A 94 11.72 22.89 -3.94
CA ALA A 94 12.71 23.19 -4.99
C ALA A 94 13.53 21.95 -5.40
N ARG A 95 13.82 21.04 -4.46
CA ARG A 95 14.52 19.79 -4.77
C ARG A 95 13.61 18.76 -5.43
N VAL A 96 12.39 18.59 -4.91
CA VAL A 96 11.40 17.63 -5.44
C VAL A 96 11.05 17.97 -6.89
N GLU A 97 10.71 19.23 -7.20
CA GLU A 97 10.39 19.64 -8.57
C GLU A 97 11.59 19.46 -9.52
N ARG A 98 12.82 19.70 -9.04
CA ARG A 98 14.02 19.51 -9.83
C ARG A 98 14.28 18.04 -10.14
N LEU A 99 13.97 17.14 -9.20
CA LEU A 99 14.09 15.69 -9.42
C LEU A 99 13.01 15.18 -10.37
N ARG A 100 11.78 15.63 -10.17
CA ARG A 100 10.60 15.14 -10.91
C ARG A 100 10.39 15.82 -12.26
N GLY A 101 10.98 17.00 -12.46
CA GLY A 101 10.86 17.81 -13.68
C GLY A 101 9.52 18.55 -13.81
N LEU A 102 8.82 18.79 -12.71
CA LEU A 102 7.49 19.42 -12.67
C LEU A 102 7.47 20.53 -11.61
N GLU A 103 7.12 21.75 -11.99
CA GLU A 103 7.00 22.91 -11.08
C GLU A 103 5.81 22.77 -10.14
N PHE A 104 5.92 23.17 -8.87
CA PHE A 104 4.69 23.36 -8.09
C PHE A 104 3.83 24.49 -8.68
N LYS A 105 2.51 24.29 -8.68
CA LYS A 105 1.54 25.31 -9.10
C LYS A 105 1.20 26.25 -7.95
N GLU A 106 1.28 25.75 -6.71
CA GLU A 106 0.96 26.48 -5.49
C GLU A 106 1.84 26.01 -4.32
N THR A 107 2.13 26.92 -3.38
CA THR A 107 2.83 26.60 -2.12
C THR A 107 2.04 25.59 -1.29
N VAL A 108 2.73 24.60 -0.72
CA VAL A 108 2.10 23.54 0.09
C VAL A 108 2.13 23.91 1.59
N PRO A 109 0.99 24.16 2.24
CA PRO A 109 0.95 24.42 3.67
C PRO A 109 1.29 23.17 4.49
N VAL A 110 1.85 23.39 5.68
CA VAL A 110 2.11 22.32 6.66
C VAL A 110 1.39 22.64 7.97
N SER A 111 0.48 21.75 8.38
CA SER A 111 -0.20 21.79 9.68
C SER A 111 0.26 20.64 10.58
N VAL A 112 -0.01 20.78 11.87
CA VAL A 112 0.39 19.82 12.91
C VAL A 112 -0.85 19.50 13.72
N VAL A 113 -1.15 18.22 13.88
CA VAL A 113 -2.28 17.72 14.67
C VAL A 113 -1.79 16.73 15.72
N SER A 114 -2.47 16.69 16.87
CA SER A 114 -2.18 15.69 17.90
C SER A 114 -2.53 14.28 17.42
N ARG A 115 -1.92 13.25 18.02
CA ARG A 115 -2.27 11.86 17.69
C ARG A 115 -3.72 11.53 18.05
N ALA A 116 -4.22 12.12 19.14
CA ALA A 116 -5.61 11.97 19.56
C ALA A 116 -6.57 12.56 18.52
N GLU A 117 -6.27 13.75 18.01
CA GLU A 117 -7.04 14.39 16.94
C GLU A 117 -6.99 13.58 15.64
N TYR A 118 -5.80 13.11 15.24
CA TYR A 118 -5.65 12.25 14.07
C TYR A 118 -6.53 11.00 14.17
N ARG A 119 -6.50 10.29 15.31
CA ARG A 119 -7.34 9.11 15.54
C ARG A 119 -8.84 9.44 15.52
N ASN A 120 -9.24 10.57 16.09
CA ASN A 120 -10.64 10.97 16.09
C ASN A 120 -11.14 11.34 14.68
N ASN A 121 -10.27 11.94 13.86
CA ASN A 121 -10.59 12.31 12.48
C ASN A 121 -10.49 11.13 11.50
N THR A 122 -9.68 10.11 11.80
CA THR A 122 -9.49 8.92 10.95
C THR A 122 -10.25 7.68 11.40
N GLY A 123 -10.83 7.67 12.59
CA GLY A 123 -11.57 6.54 13.20
C GLY A 123 -12.84 6.09 12.46
N GLY A 124 -13.06 6.57 11.23
CA GLY A 124 -14.20 6.25 10.38
C GLY A 124 -15.46 6.98 10.82
N GLY A 125 -16.14 7.62 9.87
CA GLY A 125 -17.56 7.93 10.08
C GLY A 125 -18.36 6.65 10.29
N GLU A 126 -19.62 6.77 10.70
CA GLU A 126 -20.52 5.64 10.88
C GLU A 126 -20.54 4.75 9.62
N VAL A 127 -19.97 3.55 9.74
CA VAL A 127 -19.95 2.54 8.66
C VAL A 127 -21.25 1.76 8.76
N GLY A 128 -22.02 1.72 7.67
CA GLY A 128 -23.26 0.93 7.62
C GLY A 128 -23.01 -0.57 7.78
N ASP A 129 -23.94 -1.27 8.42
CA ASP A 129 -23.76 -2.67 8.82
C ASP A 129 -23.47 -3.61 7.64
N SER A 130 -24.16 -3.47 6.51
CA SER A 130 -23.89 -4.28 5.31
C SER A 130 -22.47 -4.07 4.76
N LEU A 131 -21.90 -2.87 4.91
CA LEU A 131 -20.52 -2.61 4.51
C LEU A 131 -19.53 -3.25 5.49
N ARG A 132 -19.79 -3.17 6.81
CA ARG A 132 -18.98 -3.84 7.82
C ARG A 132 -18.98 -5.36 7.62
N ARG A 133 -20.16 -5.96 7.47
CA ARG A 133 -20.33 -7.40 7.24
C ARG A 133 -19.61 -7.86 5.97
N PHE A 134 -19.78 -7.13 4.86
CA PHE A 134 -19.06 -7.41 3.63
C PHE A 134 -17.53 -7.33 3.79
N ASP A 135 -17.02 -6.33 4.51
CA ASP A 135 -15.57 -6.19 4.71
C ASP A 135 -15.03 -7.29 5.63
N ASN A 136 -15.72 -7.63 6.71
CA ASN A 136 -15.34 -8.73 7.60
C ASN A 136 -15.22 -10.05 6.86
N ALA A 137 -16.29 -10.49 6.17
CA ALA A 137 -16.26 -11.75 5.42
C ALA A 137 -15.17 -11.79 4.33
N LYS A 138 -14.87 -10.64 3.68
CA LYS A 138 -13.78 -10.55 2.71
C LYS A 138 -12.40 -10.70 3.37
N PHE A 139 -12.19 -10.15 4.56
CA PHE A 139 -10.92 -10.26 5.28
C PHE A 139 -10.75 -11.58 6.02
N GLU A 140 -11.85 -12.21 6.42
CA GLU A 140 -11.95 -13.60 6.85
C GLU A 140 -11.60 -14.55 5.71
N ALA A 141 -12.17 -14.34 4.52
CA ALA A 141 -11.84 -15.11 3.33
C ALA A 141 -10.35 -15.04 2.97
N LEU A 142 -9.65 -13.99 3.38
CA LEU A 142 -8.20 -13.83 3.18
C LEU A 142 -7.37 -14.37 4.35
N PHE A 143 -8.00 -14.99 5.35
CA PHE A 143 -7.38 -15.42 6.61
C PHE A 143 -6.61 -14.29 7.31
N PHE A 144 -7.08 -13.05 7.19
CA PHE A 144 -6.55 -11.93 7.94
C PHE A 144 -7.32 -11.72 9.23
N ILE A 145 -8.63 -11.71 9.20
CA ILE A 145 -9.46 -11.33 10.35
C ILE A 145 -10.45 -12.44 10.64
N GLY A 146 -10.29 -13.12 11.77
CA GLY A 146 -11.27 -14.10 12.25
C GLY A 146 -12.60 -13.47 12.67
N GLU A 147 -13.57 -14.34 12.93
CA GLU A 147 -14.99 -14.01 13.17
C GLU A 147 -15.21 -13.05 14.36
N ASP A 148 -14.30 -13.03 15.33
CA ASP A 148 -14.41 -12.25 16.56
C ASP A 148 -13.94 -10.78 16.44
N ARG A 149 -13.44 -10.38 15.26
CA ARG A 149 -12.80 -9.07 15.05
C ARG A 149 -13.43 -8.27 13.93
N ASP A 150 -13.43 -6.94 14.08
CA ASP A 150 -13.88 -6.00 13.04
C ASP A 150 -12.70 -5.61 12.12
N SER A 151 -12.78 -6.01 10.85
CA SER A 151 -11.73 -5.78 9.85
C SER A 151 -11.47 -4.31 9.58
N ILE A 152 -12.49 -3.45 9.68
CA ILE A 152 -12.37 -2.01 9.46
C ILE A 152 -11.66 -1.37 10.65
N ALA A 153 -11.98 -1.80 11.87
CA ALA A 153 -11.31 -1.36 13.09
C ALA A 153 -9.82 -1.75 13.07
N VAL A 154 -9.48 -2.97 12.65
CA VAL A 154 -8.06 -3.40 12.55
C VAL A 154 -7.32 -2.61 11.47
N GLN A 155 -7.93 -2.40 10.30
CA GLN A 155 -7.34 -1.55 9.24
C GLN A 155 -7.11 -0.10 9.73
N ASN A 156 -8.07 0.48 10.44
CA ASN A 156 -7.95 1.81 11.03
C ASN A 156 -6.88 1.86 12.13
N SER A 157 -6.74 0.79 12.92
CA SER A 157 -5.70 0.67 13.95
C SER A 157 -4.30 0.63 13.32
N ASN A 158 -4.07 -0.25 12.35
CA ASN A 158 -2.81 -0.35 11.60
C ASN A 158 -2.38 1.02 11.04
N ARG A 159 -3.34 1.76 10.49
CA ARG A 159 -3.12 3.11 9.96
C ARG A 159 -2.91 4.17 11.04
N GLY A 160 -3.66 4.10 12.14
CA GLY A 160 -3.56 5.00 13.29
C GLY A 160 -2.21 4.94 13.99
N GLU A 161 -1.54 3.79 13.90
CA GLU A 161 -0.24 3.53 14.51
C GLU A 161 0.94 3.90 13.61
N SER A 162 0.82 3.77 12.29
CA SER A 162 1.94 3.88 11.35
C SER A 162 2.19 5.28 10.80
N VAL A 163 1.19 6.16 10.80
CA VAL A 163 1.27 7.47 10.14
C VAL A 163 1.98 8.50 11.01
N LEU A 164 3.09 9.02 10.49
CA LEU A 164 3.85 10.15 11.06
C LEU A 164 3.50 11.49 10.43
N GLY A 165 3.14 11.47 9.15
CA GLY A 165 2.68 12.60 8.37
C GLY A 165 1.97 12.09 7.12
N TYR A 166 1.17 12.96 6.51
CA TYR A 166 0.44 12.64 5.27
C TYR A 166 0.09 13.91 4.51
N TYR A 167 -0.01 13.80 3.19
CA TYR A 167 -0.62 14.80 2.33
C TYR A 167 -2.14 14.60 2.26
N SER A 168 -2.88 15.70 2.42
CA SER A 168 -4.34 15.72 2.33
C SER A 168 -4.79 16.40 1.04
N SER A 169 -5.06 15.62 -0.01
CA SER A 169 -5.59 16.13 -1.30
C SER A 169 -6.86 16.98 -1.13
N GLN A 170 -7.74 16.62 -0.20
CA GLN A 170 -8.95 17.41 0.10
C GLN A 170 -8.65 18.83 0.59
N ARG A 171 -7.56 19.01 1.35
CA ARG A 171 -7.18 20.29 1.98
C ARG A 171 -6.02 20.99 1.26
N GLY A 172 -5.34 20.30 0.35
CA GLY A 172 -4.14 20.80 -0.31
C GLY A 172 -2.96 21.04 0.64
N GLU A 173 -2.87 20.32 1.77
CA GLU A 173 -1.86 20.55 2.80
C GLU A 173 -1.22 19.25 3.31
N ILE A 174 0.01 19.36 3.82
CA ILE A 174 0.69 18.30 4.56
C ILE A 174 0.32 18.41 6.03
N VAL A 175 0.01 17.29 6.66
CA VAL A 175 -0.32 17.20 8.08
C VAL A 175 0.69 16.32 8.80
N ILE A 176 1.35 16.89 9.80
CA ILE A 176 2.27 16.18 10.69
C ILE A 176 1.50 15.73 11.92
N VAL A 177 1.63 14.45 12.29
CA VAL A 177 1.00 13.89 13.49
C VAL A 177 2.02 13.90 14.62
N SER A 178 1.89 14.86 15.55
CA SER A 178 2.82 15.02 16.67
C SER A 178 2.13 15.68 17.87
N ASP A 179 2.49 15.23 19.07
CA ASP A 179 2.05 15.86 20.32
C ASP A 179 3.06 16.92 20.83
N SER A 180 4.15 17.16 20.09
CA SER A 180 5.19 18.16 20.41
C SER A 180 4.80 19.55 19.91
N GLU A 181 5.10 20.60 20.69
CA GLU A 181 5.01 21.99 20.24
C GLU A 181 6.05 22.33 19.14
N THR A 182 7.16 21.59 19.09
CA THR A 182 8.20 21.67 18.06
C THR A 182 8.33 20.32 17.34
N PRO A 183 7.38 19.98 16.46
CA PRO A 183 7.38 18.70 15.77
C PRO A 183 8.57 18.59 14.82
N THR A 184 9.12 17.39 14.74
CA THR A 184 10.15 17.03 13.78
C THR A 184 9.56 16.14 12.70
N ILE A 185 9.94 16.38 11.44
CA ILE A 185 9.62 15.50 10.31
C ILE A 185 10.92 15.05 9.69
N SER A 186 11.02 13.76 9.35
CA SER A 186 12.20 13.26 8.65
C SER A 186 12.25 13.91 7.25
N ARG A 187 13.46 14.19 6.74
CA ARG A 187 13.62 14.80 5.41
C ARG A 187 12.98 13.95 4.31
N GLY A 188 13.09 12.62 4.42
CA GLY A 188 12.49 11.67 3.47
C GLY A 188 10.97 11.73 3.53
N THR A 189 10.39 11.72 4.73
CA THR A 189 8.93 11.87 4.90
C THR A 189 8.43 13.18 4.29
N LEU A 190 9.09 14.32 4.56
CA LEU A 190 8.68 15.59 3.98
C LEU A 190 8.79 15.59 2.44
N ALA A 191 9.87 15.02 1.89
CA ALA A 191 10.02 14.90 0.44
C ALA A 191 8.90 14.03 -0.17
N HIS A 192 8.59 12.89 0.44
CA HIS A 192 7.51 11.98 0.03
C HIS A 192 6.15 12.70 -0.02
N GLU A 193 5.79 13.39 1.07
CA GLU A 193 4.51 14.11 1.12
C GLU A 193 4.45 15.30 0.15
N LEU A 194 5.58 15.94 -0.14
CA LEU A 194 5.67 16.99 -1.15
C LEU A 194 5.54 16.43 -2.58
N VAL A 195 5.98 15.20 -2.84
CA VAL A 195 5.71 14.54 -4.13
C VAL A 195 4.21 14.31 -4.29
N HIS A 196 3.49 13.88 -3.26
CA HIS A 196 2.03 13.77 -3.33
C HIS A 196 1.34 15.11 -3.59
N ALA A 197 1.82 16.19 -2.97
CA ALA A 197 1.30 17.51 -3.27
C ALA A 197 1.56 17.91 -4.73
N LEU A 198 2.74 17.61 -5.27
CA LEU A 198 3.08 17.86 -6.66
C LEU A 198 2.18 17.03 -7.61
N GLN A 199 1.99 15.74 -7.31
CA GLN A 199 1.10 14.85 -8.06
C GLN A 199 -0.34 15.36 -8.08
N ASP A 200 -0.88 15.79 -6.93
CA ASP A 200 -2.25 16.32 -6.85
C ASP A 200 -2.41 17.61 -7.64
N GLN A 201 -1.42 18.50 -7.60
CA GLN A 201 -1.45 19.74 -8.38
C GLN A 201 -1.39 19.50 -9.89
N HIS A 202 -0.65 18.48 -10.36
CA HIS A 202 -0.51 18.20 -11.80
C HIS A 202 -1.58 17.29 -12.37
N PHE A 203 -1.87 16.19 -11.67
CA PHE A 203 -2.68 15.08 -12.16
C PHE A 203 -4.00 14.93 -11.40
N GLY A 204 -4.05 15.42 -10.15
CA GLY A 204 -5.15 15.18 -9.23
C GLY A 204 -5.13 13.76 -8.67
N LEU A 205 -5.32 13.63 -7.36
CA LEU A 205 -5.32 12.34 -6.67
C LEU A 205 -6.73 11.81 -6.39
N GLY A 206 -7.71 12.18 -7.21
CA GLY A 206 -9.01 11.51 -7.23
C GLY A 206 -8.85 10.01 -7.54
N SER A 207 -9.80 9.20 -7.06
CA SER A 207 -9.82 7.77 -7.36
C SER A 207 -11.24 7.31 -7.68
N ASP A 208 -11.36 6.57 -8.77
CA ASP A 208 -12.55 5.84 -9.19
C ASP A 208 -12.38 4.32 -9.06
N ALA A 209 -11.25 3.87 -8.51
CA ALA A 209 -10.98 2.47 -8.17
C ALA A 209 -12.08 1.91 -7.25
N ARG A 210 -12.59 0.73 -7.59
CA ARG A 210 -13.80 0.18 -6.98
C ARG A 210 -13.54 -1.09 -6.18
N THR A 211 -12.42 -1.74 -6.43
CA THR A 211 -12.03 -3.01 -5.80
C THR A 211 -10.72 -2.84 -5.04
N ARG A 212 -10.36 -3.82 -4.22
CA ARG A 212 -9.07 -3.77 -3.50
C ARG A 212 -7.93 -3.81 -4.50
N ASP A 213 -8.00 -4.67 -5.50
CA ASP A 213 -6.96 -4.82 -6.50
C ASP A 213 -6.72 -3.55 -7.33
N GLN A 214 -7.80 -2.89 -7.80
CA GLN A 214 -7.68 -1.62 -8.53
C GLN A 214 -7.04 -0.51 -7.68
N VAL A 215 -7.29 -0.50 -6.37
CA VAL A 215 -6.61 0.44 -5.45
C VAL A 215 -5.11 0.17 -5.42
N GLN A 216 -4.69 -1.09 -5.47
CA GLN A 216 -3.27 -1.48 -5.48
C GLN A 216 -2.60 -1.11 -6.80
N GLY A 217 -3.25 -1.35 -7.94
CA GLY A 217 -2.78 -0.95 -9.26
C GLY A 217 -2.55 0.55 -9.37
N ARG A 218 -3.60 1.35 -9.09
CA ARG A 218 -3.51 2.81 -9.05
C ARG A 218 -2.43 3.30 -8.11
N ASN A 219 -2.39 2.79 -6.88
CA ASN A 219 -1.42 3.25 -5.90
C ASN A 219 0.01 2.85 -6.27
N GLY A 220 0.21 1.78 -7.06
CA GLY A 220 1.53 1.41 -7.57
C GLY A 220 2.22 2.56 -8.32
N VAL A 221 1.48 3.34 -9.11
CA VAL A 221 2.00 4.56 -9.74
C VAL A 221 2.16 5.70 -8.72
N VAL A 222 1.13 5.97 -7.92
CA VAL A 222 1.11 7.12 -7.00
C VAL A 222 2.21 7.03 -5.93
N GLU A 223 2.29 5.89 -5.24
CA GLU A 223 3.29 5.66 -4.20
C GLU A 223 4.65 5.31 -4.82
N GLY A 224 4.68 4.56 -5.93
CA GLY A 224 5.92 4.27 -6.64
C GLY A 224 6.68 5.52 -7.09
N ASP A 225 5.98 6.52 -7.63
CA ASP A 225 6.58 7.80 -8.05
C ASP A 225 7.11 8.57 -6.83
N ALA A 226 6.33 8.64 -5.75
CA ALA A 226 6.74 9.27 -4.50
C ALA A 226 7.97 8.61 -3.88
N VAL A 227 8.01 7.27 -3.84
CA VAL A 227 9.16 6.51 -3.33
C VAL A 227 10.38 6.71 -4.23
N ALA A 228 10.26 6.60 -5.55
CA ALA A 228 11.39 6.75 -6.48
C ALA A 228 12.05 8.15 -6.38
N VAL A 229 11.24 9.22 -6.27
CA VAL A 229 11.75 10.57 -6.05
C VAL A 229 12.39 10.70 -4.66
N THR A 230 11.79 10.10 -3.63
CA THR A 230 12.28 10.17 -2.25
C THR A 230 13.59 9.41 -2.04
N GLN A 231 13.76 8.26 -2.70
CA GLN A 231 15.01 7.51 -2.74
C GLN A 231 16.11 8.36 -3.39
N THR A 232 15.85 8.89 -4.61
CA THR A 232 16.80 9.78 -5.30
C THR A 232 17.14 11.02 -4.46
N TYR A 233 16.15 11.59 -3.76
CA TYR A 233 16.36 12.71 -2.84
C TYR A 233 17.29 12.32 -1.69
N THR A 234 17.08 11.14 -1.12
CA THR A 234 17.85 10.62 0.02
C THR A 234 19.28 10.27 -0.37
N ASP A 235 19.49 9.65 -1.53
CA ASP A 235 20.83 9.30 -2.05
C ASP A 235 21.68 10.54 -2.30
N ARG A 236 21.07 11.59 -2.86
CA ARG A 236 21.78 12.86 -3.07
C ARG A 236 22.11 13.55 -1.75
N CYS A 237 21.43 13.21 -0.67
CA CYS A 237 21.51 13.90 0.60
C CYS A 237 22.69 13.41 1.45
N GLY A 238 23.77 14.21 1.52
CA GLY A 238 25.04 13.82 2.14
C GLY A 238 26.15 13.60 1.11
N GLU A 239 25.79 13.23 -0.11
CA GLU A 239 26.72 13.08 -1.25
C GLU A 239 26.79 14.36 -2.09
N ALA A 240 25.69 14.69 -2.77
CA ALA A 240 25.61 15.87 -3.64
C ALA A 240 25.04 17.09 -2.91
N TRP A 241 24.19 16.88 -1.92
CA TRP A 241 23.42 17.93 -1.27
C TRP A 241 23.75 18.03 0.21
N ARG A 242 24.06 19.24 0.67
CA ARG A 242 24.07 19.51 2.11
C ARG A 242 22.64 19.37 2.63
N CYS A 243 22.48 18.58 3.67
CA CYS A 243 21.18 18.36 4.27
C CYS A 243 21.19 18.74 5.74
N ILE A 244 20.02 19.18 6.20
CA ILE A 244 19.76 19.50 7.60
C ILE A 244 19.92 18.22 8.43
N ASP A 245 20.54 18.28 9.60
CA ASP A 245 20.71 17.08 10.43
C ASP A 245 19.37 16.38 10.69
N ARG A 246 19.40 15.04 10.68
CA ARG A 246 18.20 14.25 11.00
C ARG A 246 17.90 14.51 12.49
N PRO A 247 16.74 15.08 12.84
CA PRO A 247 16.36 15.17 14.24
C PRO A 247 16.36 13.75 14.83
N ALA A 248 16.72 13.62 16.11
CA ALA A 248 16.62 12.34 16.80
C ALA A 248 15.22 11.79 16.59
N GLN A 249 15.13 10.58 16.04
CA GLN A 249 13.87 9.97 15.63
C GLN A 249 12.97 9.89 16.87
N SER A 250 11.91 10.70 16.90
CA SER A 250 10.87 10.54 17.90
C SER A 250 10.18 9.22 17.59
N GLY A 251 10.44 8.21 18.42
CA GLY A 251 9.84 6.89 18.27
C GLY A 251 8.32 7.03 18.26
N GLY A 252 7.74 6.96 17.07
CA GLY A 252 6.31 7.13 16.84
C GLY A 252 5.86 6.04 15.89
N GLY A 253 5.17 5.04 16.44
CA GLY A 253 4.66 3.90 15.68
C GLY A 253 5.23 2.59 16.19
N GLY A 254 4.71 2.14 17.32
CA GLY A 254 5.14 0.91 18.00
C GLY A 254 3.95 0.18 18.62
N GLY A 255 2.81 0.18 17.94
CA GLY A 255 1.71 -0.73 18.27
C GLY A 255 1.86 -2.04 17.50
N ALA A 256 1.19 -3.08 18.00
CA ALA A 256 1.16 -4.38 17.34
C ALA A 256 0.25 -4.27 16.11
N ARG A 257 0.87 -4.30 14.93
CA ARG A 257 0.16 -4.22 13.65
C ARG A 257 -0.21 -5.61 13.18
N HIS A 258 -1.37 -5.72 12.56
CA HIS A 258 -1.74 -6.94 11.87
C HIS A 258 -0.85 -7.13 10.64
N PHE A 259 0.06 -8.11 10.68
CA PHE A 259 1.09 -8.30 9.64
C PHE A 259 0.48 -8.52 8.26
N GLY A 260 -0.46 -9.44 8.07
CA GLY A 260 -1.05 -9.71 6.74
C GLY A 260 -1.72 -8.49 6.08
N ILE A 261 -2.46 -7.70 6.87
CA ILE A 261 -3.07 -6.44 6.39
C ILE A 261 -2.00 -5.41 6.07
N ASN A 262 -0.97 -5.27 6.91
CA ASN A 262 0.12 -4.34 6.65
C ASN A 262 0.91 -4.73 5.40
N PHE A 263 1.24 -6.01 5.25
CA PHE A 263 1.88 -6.57 4.06
C PHE A 263 1.06 -6.25 2.82
N MET A 264 -0.23 -6.62 2.76
CA MET A 264 -1.07 -6.27 1.61
C MET A 264 -1.10 -4.75 1.35
N GLN A 265 -1.27 -3.91 2.37
CA GLN A 265 -1.33 -2.44 2.20
C GLN A 265 0.00 -1.81 1.77
N TYR A 266 1.13 -2.46 2.08
CA TYR A 266 2.46 -1.94 1.78
C TYR A 266 2.87 -2.17 0.31
N PHE A 267 2.18 -3.05 -0.40
CA PHE A 267 2.48 -3.42 -1.79
C PHE A 267 2.85 -2.25 -2.72
N PRO A 268 2.09 -1.13 -2.78
CA PRO A 268 2.44 -0.03 -3.67
C PRO A 268 3.79 0.64 -3.38
N TYR A 269 4.26 0.58 -2.13
CA TYR A 269 5.56 1.11 -1.73
C TYR A 269 6.71 0.17 -2.11
N SER A 270 6.44 -1.14 -2.18
CA SER A 270 7.44 -2.17 -2.52
C SER A 270 7.60 -2.34 -4.03
N ASP A 271 6.50 -2.60 -4.74
CA ASP A 271 6.53 -2.95 -6.17
C ASP A 271 6.37 -1.72 -7.07
N GLY A 272 5.71 -0.67 -6.59
CA GLY A 272 5.50 0.58 -7.33
C GLY A 272 6.78 1.24 -7.87
N PRO A 273 7.88 1.32 -7.10
CA PRO A 273 9.17 1.82 -7.61
C PRO A 273 9.70 1.04 -8.81
N GLY A 274 9.45 -0.27 -8.87
CA GLY A 274 9.82 -1.12 -10.00
C GLY A 274 9.08 -0.74 -11.28
N LEU A 275 7.76 -0.53 -11.18
CA LEU A 275 6.95 -0.01 -12.30
C LEU A 275 7.41 1.38 -12.75
N VAL A 276 7.67 2.30 -11.82
CA VAL A 276 8.15 3.65 -12.17
C VAL A 276 9.54 3.59 -12.80
N GLY A 277 10.42 2.71 -12.33
CA GLY A 277 11.73 2.47 -12.94
C GLY A 277 11.59 2.04 -14.41
N ASP A 278 10.78 1.02 -14.67
CA ASP A 278 10.52 0.52 -16.03
C ASP A 278 9.91 1.60 -16.95
N LEU A 279 8.93 2.38 -16.48
CA LEU A 279 8.37 3.51 -17.24
C LEU A 279 9.45 4.56 -17.57
N ARG A 280 10.32 4.87 -16.62
CA ARG A 280 11.43 5.80 -16.83
C ARG A 280 12.43 5.28 -17.86
N GLU A 281 12.69 3.98 -17.90
CA GLU A 281 13.53 3.36 -18.95
C GLU A 281 12.89 3.45 -20.34
N ARG A 282 11.56 3.29 -20.43
CA ARG A 282 10.81 3.34 -21.70
C ARG A 282 10.67 4.75 -22.27
N GLY A 283 10.42 5.76 -21.43
CA GLY A 283 10.09 7.11 -21.89
C GLY A 283 10.40 8.25 -20.92
N GLY A 284 11.21 8.00 -19.89
CA GLY A 284 11.54 8.98 -18.87
C GLY A 284 10.32 9.42 -18.05
N TRP A 285 10.40 10.62 -17.46
CA TRP A 285 9.30 11.18 -16.67
C TRP A 285 8.01 11.42 -17.47
N SER A 286 8.08 11.53 -18.81
CA SER A 286 6.88 11.66 -19.63
C SER A 286 6.03 10.40 -19.56
N ALA A 287 6.63 9.21 -19.67
CA ALA A 287 5.91 7.95 -19.55
C ALA A 287 5.30 7.75 -18.16
N VAL A 288 5.98 8.22 -17.10
CA VAL A 288 5.41 8.22 -15.74
C VAL A 288 4.22 9.18 -15.63
N ASN A 289 4.27 10.34 -16.28
CA ASN A 289 3.14 11.28 -16.30
C ASN A 289 1.94 10.70 -17.05
N ASP A 290 2.17 10.06 -18.20
CA ASP A 290 1.12 9.43 -19.00
C ASP A 290 0.38 8.33 -18.20
N ALA A 291 1.07 7.65 -17.29
CA ALA A 291 0.46 6.64 -16.40
C ALA A 291 -0.56 7.21 -15.39
N TYR A 292 -0.60 8.52 -15.17
CA TYR A 292 -1.65 9.16 -14.36
C TYR A 292 -2.98 9.32 -15.13
N ASP A 293 -2.95 9.26 -16.46
CA ASP A 293 -4.15 9.26 -17.30
C ASP A 293 -4.72 7.85 -17.51
N ASP A 294 -3.89 6.81 -17.31
CA ASP A 294 -4.24 5.40 -17.50
C ASP A 294 -3.57 4.53 -16.42
N TYR A 295 -4.12 4.53 -15.21
CA TYR A 295 -3.55 3.77 -14.09
C TYR A 295 -3.58 2.26 -14.34
N PRO A 296 -2.63 1.48 -13.77
CA PRO A 296 -2.70 0.02 -13.80
C PRO A 296 -4.04 -0.50 -13.23
N ASP A 297 -4.61 -1.49 -13.90
CA ASP A 297 -5.89 -2.11 -13.58
C ASP A 297 -5.86 -2.88 -12.24
N GLY A 298 -4.67 -3.30 -11.81
CA GLY A 298 -4.49 -4.08 -10.59
C GLY A 298 -3.04 -4.32 -10.20
N ALA A 299 -2.84 -5.09 -9.13
CA ALA A 299 -1.49 -5.39 -8.63
C ALA A 299 -0.64 -6.21 -9.64
N ALA A 300 -1.26 -6.98 -10.54
CA ALA A 300 -0.51 -7.80 -11.51
C ALA A 300 0.38 -6.98 -12.45
N GLU A 301 -0.08 -5.81 -12.88
CA GLU A 301 0.70 -4.91 -13.74
C GLU A 301 1.81 -4.19 -12.98
N VAL A 302 1.61 -3.95 -11.69
CA VAL A 302 2.62 -3.32 -10.83
C VAL A 302 3.73 -4.32 -10.48
N THR A 303 3.38 -5.58 -10.15
CA THR A 303 4.35 -6.66 -9.89
C THR A 303 5.12 -7.06 -11.15
N TYR A 304 4.46 -7.04 -12.31
CA TYR A 304 5.08 -7.36 -13.60
C TYR A 304 4.98 -6.16 -14.57
N PRO A 305 5.85 -5.14 -14.46
CA PRO A 305 5.79 -3.92 -15.28
C PRO A 305 5.78 -4.18 -16.79
N GLY A 306 6.32 -5.31 -17.25
CA GLY A 306 6.26 -5.75 -18.64
C GLY A 306 4.85 -6.01 -19.18
N ARG A 307 3.84 -6.09 -18.31
CA ARG A 307 2.42 -6.24 -18.68
C ARG A 307 1.70 -4.92 -18.89
N TYR A 308 2.17 -3.84 -18.26
CA TYR A 308 1.57 -2.53 -18.35
C TYR A 308 2.03 -1.79 -19.61
N PRO A 309 1.14 -1.10 -20.35
CA PRO A 309 -0.31 -0.94 -20.11
C PRO A 309 -1.22 -1.93 -20.87
N GLU A 310 -0.66 -2.93 -21.56
CA GLU A 310 -1.45 -3.72 -22.51
C GLU A 310 -2.28 -4.85 -21.89
N TRP A 311 -1.96 -5.29 -20.67
CA TRP A 311 -2.67 -6.37 -20.01
C TRP A 311 -3.92 -5.84 -19.30
N GLU A 312 -5.05 -6.52 -19.50
CA GLU A 312 -6.31 -6.21 -18.81
C GLU A 312 -6.76 -7.44 -17.99
N PRO A 313 -7.37 -7.24 -16.80
CA PRO A 313 -7.92 -8.34 -16.03
C PRO A 313 -9.12 -8.99 -16.73
N GLU A 314 -9.16 -10.32 -16.72
CA GLU A 314 -10.29 -11.07 -17.23
C GLU A 314 -11.57 -10.81 -16.41
N SER A 315 -12.67 -10.58 -17.12
CA SER A 315 -13.99 -10.42 -16.51
C SER A 315 -14.52 -11.75 -15.97
N VAL A 316 -14.34 -12.00 -14.67
CA VAL A 316 -14.86 -13.19 -14.00
C VAL A 316 -16.35 -13.04 -13.69
N SER A 317 -17.19 -13.90 -14.28
CA SER A 317 -18.61 -14.02 -13.92
C SER A 317 -18.80 -15.03 -12.79
N LEU A 318 -19.56 -14.64 -11.76
CA LEU A 318 -19.99 -15.50 -10.66
C LEU A 318 -21.50 -15.37 -10.53
N ALA A 319 -22.23 -16.44 -10.83
CA ALA A 319 -23.68 -16.48 -10.67
C ALA A 319 -24.04 -16.68 -9.20
N ASP A 320 -25.10 -16.01 -8.76
CA ASP A 320 -25.70 -16.26 -7.45
C ASP A 320 -26.44 -17.60 -7.50
N GLN A 321 -25.97 -18.56 -6.70
CA GLN A 321 -26.53 -19.90 -6.56
C GLN A 321 -27.02 -20.14 -5.14
N SER A 322 -27.11 -19.09 -4.30
CA SER A 322 -27.52 -19.26 -2.92
C SER A 322 -28.96 -19.74 -2.80
N SER A 323 -29.22 -20.52 -1.76
CA SER A 323 -30.52 -21.07 -1.41
C SER A 323 -30.67 -21.10 0.11
N GLY A 324 -31.78 -21.66 0.60
CA GLY A 324 -32.08 -21.61 2.04
C GLY A 324 -32.33 -20.18 2.50
N ASP A 325 -31.69 -19.81 3.62
CA ASP A 325 -31.80 -18.49 4.23
C ASP A 325 -30.65 -17.54 3.80
N TRP A 326 -29.76 -17.98 2.90
CA TRP A 326 -28.61 -17.20 2.45
C TRP A 326 -28.97 -16.11 1.44
N GLU A 327 -28.66 -14.87 1.77
CA GLU A 327 -28.84 -13.70 0.89
C GLU A 327 -27.51 -12.99 0.59
N ARG A 328 -27.34 -12.49 -0.64
CA ARG A 328 -26.16 -11.69 -0.99
C ARG A 328 -26.08 -10.40 -0.20
N VAL A 329 -24.96 -10.19 0.49
CA VAL A 329 -24.62 -8.92 1.13
C VAL A 329 -24.30 -7.88 0.06
N ARG A 330 -25.09 -6.80 0.04
CA ARG A 330 -24.90 -5.67 -0.88
C ARG A 330 -24.45 -4.44 -0.08
N PRO A 331 -23.14 -4.14 -0.01
CA PRO A 331 -22.67 -2.95 0.70
C PRO A 331 -23.29 -1.69 0.06
N SER A 332 -23.72 -0.72 0.87
CA SER A 332 -24.45 0.47 0.38
C SER A 332 -23.82 1.07 -0.89
N THR A 333 -24.67 1.38 -1.87
CA THR A 333 -24.29 1.91 -3.19
C THR A 333 -23.85 3.37 -3.18
N ASP A 334 -23.80 4.02 -2.01
CA ASP A 334 -23.46 5.45 -1.89
C ASP A 334 -22.10 5.85 -2.48
N ARG A 335 -21.25 4.86 -2.83
CA ARG A 335 -19.91 5.05 -3.42
C ARG A 335 -19.67 4.37 -4.76
N ASN A 336 -20.72 3.99 -5.51
CA ASN A 336 -20.57 3.16 -6.73
C ASN A 336 -19.74 1.87 -6.50
N ARG A 337 -19.69 1.38 -5.25
CA ARG A 337 -18.97 0.16 -4.91
C ARG A 337 -19.69 -1.02 -5.54
N PRO A 338 -18.98 -1.94 -6.21
CA PRO A 338 -19.58 -3.18 -6.69
C PRO A 338 -20.11 -3.99 -5.50
N ASP A 339 -21.13 -4.78 -5.76
CA ASP A 339 -21.66 -5.76 -4.80
C ASP A 339 -20.80 -7.04 -4.73
N TYR A 340 -19.56 -6.96 -5.24
CA TYR A 340 -18.56 -8.03 -5.25
C TYR A 340 -17.19 -7.46 -4.91
N ALA A 341 -16.26 -8.32 -4.46
CA ALA A 341 -14.87 -7.97 -4.23
C ALA A 341 -13.95 -8.54 -5.32
N VAL A 342 -12.86 -7.82 -5.58
CA VAL A 342 -11.67 -8.31 -6.28
C VAL A 342 -10.48 -7.95 -5.39
N VAL A 343 -9.81 -8.98 -4.87
CA VAL A 343 -8.75 -8.85 -3.85
C VAL A 343 -7.36 -8.71 -4.47
N GLY A 344 -7.11 -9.42 -5.57
CA GLY A 344 -5.87 -9.31 -6.35
C GLY A 344 -4.68 -10.09 -5.77
N PRO A 345 -3.59 -10.23 -6.54
CA PRO A 345 -2.42 -11.02 -6.16
C PRO A 345 -1.74 -10.50 -4.89
N SER A 346 -1.70 -9.18 -4.65
CA SER A 346 -1.10 -8.63 -3.42
C SER A 346 -1.80 -9.09 -2.12
N ALA A 347 -3.11 -9.36 -2.18
CA ALA A 347 -3.87 -9.87 -1.04
C ALA A 347 -3.64 -11.37 -0.86
N ILE A 348 -3.57 -12.12 -1.96
CA ILE A 348 -3.24 -13.55 -1.98
C ILE A 348 -1.84 -13.78 -1.36
N ALA A 349 -0.85 -13.01 -1.81
CA ALA A 349 0.49 -13.06 -1.25
C ALA A 349 0.49 -12.69 0.24
N GLY A 350 -0.29 -11.70 0.64
CA GLY A 350 -0.48 -11.34 2.03
C GLY A 350 -1.03 -12.48 2.90
N SER A 351 -2.01 -13.24 2.41
CA SER A 351 -2.57 -14.40 3.13
C SER A 351 -1.51 -15.47 3.40
N MET A 352 -0.63 -15.71 2.44
CA MET A 352 0.48 -16.66 2.60
C MET A 352 1.55 -16.10 3.53
N ALA A 353 1.97 -14.84 3.32
CA ALA A 353 2.98 -14.18 4.14
C ALA A 353 2.56 -14.09 5.61
N TYR A 354 1.26 -13.94 5.88
CA TYR A 354 0.75 -13.85 7.25
C TYR A 354 1.04 -15.09 8.10
N THR A 355 1.13 -16.27 7.48
CA THR A 355 1.47 -17.54 8.15
C THR A 355 2.89 -17.59 8.75
N ILE A 356 3.72 -16.58 8.50
CA ILE A 356 5.05 -16.44 9.12
C ILE A 356 4.98 -15.70 10.47
N ALA A 357 3.92 -14.94 10.70
CA ALA A 357 3.85 -13.95 11.77
C ALA A 357 2.63 -14.11 12.70
N ASP A 358 1.70 -15.01 12.39
CA ASP A 358 0.62 -15.37 13.30
C ASP A 358 1.11 -16.21 14.49
N ASP A 359 0.20 -16.46 15.43
CA ASP A 359 0.44 -17.23 16.65
C ASP A 359 -0.42 -18.50 16.74
N TYR A 360 -1.12 -18.87 15.66
CA TYR A 360 -2.00 -20.04 15.65
C TYR A 360 -1.21 -21.34 15.43
N ASN A 361 -0.29 -21.36 14.46
CA ASN A 361 0.45 -22.57 14.09
C ASN A 361 1.90 -22.27 13.73
N GLU A 362 2.85 -23.11 14.17
CA GLU A 362 4.29 -22.93 13.89
C GLU A 362 4.66 -23.25 12.42
N SER A 363 3.77 -23.87 11.64
CA SER A 363 3.97 -24.07 10.21
C SER A 363 3.82 -22.77 9.42
N SER A 364 4.45 -22.66 8.26
CA SER A 364 4.27 -21.52 7.34
C SER A 364 4.09 -22.04 5.91
N VAL A 365 3.28 -21.33 5.13
CA VAL A 365 2.98 -21.69 3.73
C VAL A 365 4.11 -21.23 2.79
N VAL A 366 4.77 -20.14 3.15
CA VAL A 366 5.93 -19.59 2.44
C VAL A 366 7.09 -19.42 3.41
N ARG A 367 8.34 -19.47 2.91
CA ARG A 367 9.49 -19.23 3.77
C ARG A 367 9.65 -17.73 3.95
N THR A 368 10.15 -17.31 5.11
CA THR A 368 10.44 -15.89 5.39
C THR A 368 11.26 -15.21 4.28
N ARG A 369 12.26 -15.92 3.73
CA ARG A 369 13.12 -15.43 2.65
C ARG A 369 12.45 -15.30 1.29
N ASP A 370 11.26 -15.90 1.11
CA ASP A 370 10.51 -15.83 -0.14
C ASP A 370 9.68 -14.53 -0.20
N VAL A 371 9.37 -13.94 0.97
CA VAL A 371 8.52 -12.74 1.11
C VAL A 371 9.21 -11.54 1.76
N ILE A 372 10.37 -11.74 2.40
CA ILE A 372 11.17 -10.67 3.01
C ILE A 372 12.51 -10.61 2.31
N ASN A 373 12.84 -9.44 1.77
CA ASN A 373 14.11 -9.18 1.12
C ASN A 373 15.16 -8.74 2.13
N TYR A 374 16.37 -9.23 1.94
CA TYR A 374 17.52 -8.89 2.79
C TYR A 374 18.66 -8.37 1.92
N GLU A 375 19.25 -7.25 2.33
CA GLU A 375 20.47 -6.70 1.78
C GLU A 375 21.56 -6.75 2.86
N ASP A 376 22.72 -7.30 2.53
CA ASP A 376 23.88 -7.47 3.43
C ASP A 376 23.56 -8.12 4.80
N GLY A 377 22.59 -9.04 4.81
CA GLY A 377 22.17 -9.75 6.03
C GLY A 377 21.25 -8.93 6.95
N SER A 378 20.83 -7.74 6.51
CA SER A 378 19.82 -6.91 7.15
C SER A 378 18.56 -6.80 6.28
N LEU A 379 17.42 -6.41 6.85
CA LEU A 379 16.22 -6.13 6.06
C LEU A 379 16.54 -5.04 5.03
N ASP A 380 16.23 -5.29 3.77
CA ASP A 380 16.27 -4.26 2.74
C ASP A 380 15.22 -3.19 3.10
N SER A 381 15.68 -2.00 3.51
CA SER A 381 14.76 -0.94 3.94
C SER A 381 14.05 -0.24 2.80
N ASP A 382 14.57 -0.36 1.58
CA ASP A 382 14.05 0.29 0.38
C ASP A 382 13.06 -0.61 -0.36
N ASN A 383 13.24 -1.92 -0.30
CA ASN A 383 12.30 -2.92 -0.83
C ASN A 383 12.16 -4.13 0.10
N PRO A 384 11.47 -4.01 1.24
CA PRO A 384 11.47 -5.03 2.30
C PRO A 384 10.69 -6.30 1.98
N TYR A 385 9.72 -6.24 1.05
CA TYR A 385 8.80 -7.33 0.79
C TYR A 385 8.86 -7.79 -0.66
N ASN A 386 8.60 -9.08 -0.86
CA ASN A 386 8.44 -9.67 -2.18
C ASN A 386 7.00 -10.21 -2.33
N TYR A 387 6.30 -9.74 -3.34
CA TYR A 387 4.93 -10.17 -3.68
C TYR A 387 4.88 -11.10 -4.89
N ASP A 388 6.00 -11.25 -5.61
CA ASP A 388 6.16 -12.20 -6.71
C ASP A 388 6.32 -13.61 -6.13
N LEU A 389 5.18 -14.25 -5.87
CA LEU A 389 5.08 -15.61 -5.36
C LEU A 389 4.56 -16.55 -6.46
N PRO A 390 5.07 -17.79 -6.53
CA PRO A 390 4.59 -18.76 -7.53
C PRO A 390 3.07 -18.98 -7.49
N ALA A 391 2.46 -18.92 -6.31
CA ALA A 391 1.01 -19.05 -6.13
C ALA A 391 0.18 -17.83 -6.58
N THR A 392 0.84 -16.75 -6.98
CA THR A 392 0.22 -15.56 -7.60
C THR A 392 0.57 -15.44 -9.09
N ASP A 393 1.49 -16.26 -9.60
CA ASP A 393 1.88 -16.27 -10.99
C ASP A 393 0.70 -16.58 -11.90
N GLY A 394 0.63 -15.88 -13.03
CA GLY A 394 -0.42 -16.12 -14.01
C GLY A 394 -1.82 -15.66 -13.60
N TRP A 395 -2.01 -15.00 -12.44
CA TRP A 395 -3.31 -14.43 -12.07
C TRP A 395 -3.89 -13.58 -13.21
N GLN A 396 -5.14 -13.86 -13.59
CA GLN A 396 -5.86 -13.14 -14.66
C GLN A 396 -7.07 -12.35 -14.16
N GLY A 397 -7.66 -12.73 -13.02
CA GLY A 397 -8.85 -12.03 -12.52
C GLY A 397 -9.50 -12.74 -11.34
N GLY A 398 -10.44 -12.07 -10.70
CA GLY A 398 -11.21 -12.67 -9.61
C GLY A 398 -12.54 -11.98 -9.35
N ARG A 399 -13.45 -12.69 -8.69
CA ARG A 399 -14.70 -12.16 -8.18
C ARG A 399 -15.12 -12.91 -6.92
N MET A 400 -15.44 -12.17 -5.87
CA MET A 400 -15.94 -12.71 -4.61
C MET A 400 -17.31 -12.14 -4.27
N HIS A 401 -18.25 -13.01 -3.92
CA HIS A 401 -19.54 -12.67 -3.34
C HIS A 401 -19.55 -13.06 -1.86
N VAL A 402 -20.20 -12.23 -1.05
CA VAL A 402 -20.45 -12.47 0.37
C VAL A 402 -21.95 -12.67 0.57
N TYR A 403 -22.30 -13.59 1.45
CA TYR A 403 -23.66 -13.96 1.81
C TYR A 403 -23.87 -13.81 3.32
N GLU A 404 -25.12 -13.62 3.72
CA GLU A 404 -25.54 -13.54 5.12
C GLU A 404 -26.74 -14.44 5.38
N SER A 405 -26.78 -15.03 6.57
CA SER A 405 -27.93 -15.75 7.12
C SER A 405 -28.01 -15.44 8.62
N GLY A 406 -28.89 -14.50 8.99
CA GLY A 406 -28.94 -13.97 10.35
C GLY A 406 -27.66 -13.24 10.76
N ASP A 407 -26.91 -13.82 11.69
CA ASP A 407 -25.61 -13.30 12.16
C ASP A 407 -24.42 -13.97 11.48
N GLU A 408 -24.63 -15.08 10.76
CA GLU A 408 -23.60 -15.85 10.07
C GLU A 408 -23.24 -15.23 8.70
N THR A 409 -22.02 -15.50 8.26
CA THR A 409 -21.51 -15.11 6.94
C THR A 409 -21.01 -16.31 6.15
N ALA A 410 -21.05 -16.18 4.83
CA ALA A 410 -20.47 -17.14 3.91
C ALA A 410 -19.89 -16.40 2.69
N TYR A 411 -19.00 -17.03 1.94
CA TYR A 411 -18.47 -16.44 0.72
C TYR A 411 -18.22 -17.45 -0.39
N VAL A 412 -18.23 -16.93 -1.62
CA VAL A 412 -17.79 -17.65 -2.81
C VAL A 412 -16.82 -16.76 -3.55
N TRP A 413 -15.62 -17.28 -3.79
CA TRP A 413 -14.56 -16.59 -4.49
C TRP A 413 -14.09 -17.40 -5.69
N LYS A 414 -14.27 -16.83 -6.88
CA LYS A 414 -13.82 -17.42 -8.15
C LYS A 414 -12.64 -16.63 -8.69
N THR A 415 -11.56 -17.32 -9.06
CA THR A 415 -10.37 -16.76 -9.72
C THR A 415 -10.15 -17.42 -11.08
N THR A 416 -9.48 -16.69 -11.99
CA THR A 416 -9.06 -17.16 -13.31
C THR A 416 -7.56 -16.93 -13.48
N TRP A 417 -6.91 -17.85 -14.20
CA TRP A 417 -5.45 -17.98 -14.28
C TRP A 417 -5.00 -18.23 -15.71
N ALA A 418 -3.76 -17.87 -16.03
CA ALA A 418 -3.22 -17.95 -17.39
C ALA A 418 -3.20 -19.39 -17.91
N SER A 419 -3.05 -20.38 -17.03
CA SER A 419 -3.11 -21.80 -17.35
C SER A 419 -3.76 -22.63 -16.24
N GLU A 420 -4.14 -23.86 -16.57
CA GLU A 420 -4.57 -24.85 -15.56
C GLU A 420 -3.45 -25.18 -14.57
N ALA A 421 -2.19 -25.07 -14.97
CA ALA A 421 -1.06 -25.28 -14.06
C ALA A 421 -1.01 -24.19 -12.99
N ASP A 422 -1.14 -22.93 -13.39
CA ASP A 422 -1.18 -21.78 -12.47
C ASP A 422 -2.39 -21.87 -11.52
N ALA A 423 -3.56 -22.28 -12.05
CA ALA A 423 -4.75 -22.52 -11.23
C ALA A 423 -4.53 -23.61 -10.18
N ARG A 424 -3.84 -24.71 -10.53
CA ARG A 424 -3.49 -25.78 -9.59
C ARG A 424 -2.48 -25.31 -8.56
N GLU A 425 -1.49 -24.54 -8.96
CA GLU A 425 -0.46 -23.97 -8.08
C GLU A 425 -1.09 -23.05 -7.02
N PHE A 426 -2.01 -22.17 -7.43
CA PHE A 426 -2.81 -21.38 -6.49
C PHE A 426 -3.65 -22.27 -5.57
N ALA A 427 -4.37 -23.27 -6.10
CA ALA A 427 -5.23 -24.13 -5.28
C ALA A 427 -4.43 -24.92 -4.23
N ASP A 428 -3.26 -25.43 -4.61
CA ASP A 428 -2.36 -26.15 -3.70
C ASP A 428 -1.85 -25.22 -2.58
N ALA A 429 -1.42 -24.00 -2.91
CA ALA A 429 -1.02 -23.01 -1.92
C ALA A 429 -2.18 -22.56 -1.03
N TRP A 430 -3.38 -22.37 -1.60
CA TRP A 430 -4.56 -21.95 -0.84
C TRP A 430 -5.04 -23.04 0.13
N THR A 431 -4.99 -24.31 -0.28
CA THR A 431 -5.27 -25.43 0.64
C THR A 431 -4.20 -25.59 1.72
N ALA A 432 -2.94 -25.21 1.46
CA ALA A 432 -1.92 -25.12 2.50
C ALA A 432 -2.22 -24.00 3.51
N VAL A 433 -2.77 -22.85 3.08
CA VAL A 433 -3.27 -21.81 4.00
C VAL A 433 -4.40 -22.36 4.87
N ILE A 434 -5.39 -23.03 4.27
CA ILE A 434 -6.50 -23.65 5.01
C ILE A 434 -5.97 -24.67 6.04
N ALA A 435 -5.01 -25.51 5.64
CA ALA A 435 -4.40 -26.51 6.53
C ALA A 435 -3.59 -25.87 7.68
N HIS A 436 -2.87 -24.78 7.41
CA HIS A 436 -2.16 -24.02 8.43
C HIS A 436 -3.13 -23.53 9.52
N TRP A 437 -4.32 -23.04 9.13
CA TRP A 437 -5.38 -22.58 10.01
C TRP A 437 -6.26 -23.70 10.60
N GLY A 438 -5.78 -24.95 10.62
CA GLY A 438 -6.46 -26.07 11.28
C GLY A 438 -7.40 -26.87 10.38
N GLY A 439 -7.41 -26.57 9.08
CA GLY A 439 -8.19 -27.28 8.09
C GLY A 439 -7.78 -28.74 7.93
N THR A 440 -8.74 -29.66 8.07
CA THR A 440 -8.56 -31.07 7.75
C THR A 440 -9.45 -31.46 6.56
N ARG A 441 -8.86 -32.09 5.55
CA ARG A 441 -9.59 -32.54 4.36
C ARG A 441 -10.44 -33.77 4.65
N THR A 442 -11.71 -33.75 4.25
CA THR A 442 -12.68 -34.84 4.38
C THR A 442 -12.60 -35.83 3.22
N ALA A 443 -13.31 -36.96 3.35
CA ALA A 443 -13.38 -37.97 2.28
C ALA A 443 -14.14 -37.45 1.05
N GLU A 444 -15.06 -36.52 1.27
CA GLU A 444 -15.89 -35.84 0.27
C GLU A 444 -15.11 -34.70 -0.43
N GLY A 445 -13.93 -34.36 0.07
CA GLY A 445 -12.97 -33.47 -0.60
C GLY A 445 -12.99 -32.01 -0.14
N HIS A 446 -13.96 -31.61 0.70
CA HIS A 446 -13.98 -30.32 1.38
C HIS A 446 -13.05 -30.33 2.62
N TRP A 447 -12.88 -29.19 3.24
CA TRP A 447 -12.05 -28.98 4.43
C TRP A 447 -12.93 -28.54 5.59
N ILE A 448 -12.65 -29.03 6.79
CA ILE A 448 -13.24 -28.55 8.05
C ILE A 448 -12.14 -27.91 8.86
N ILE A 449 -12.29 -26.64 9.18
CA ILE A 449 -11.39 -25.89 10.04
C ILE A 449 -11.75 -26.17 11.50
N ALA A 450 -10.73 -26.37 12.35
CA ALA A 450 -10.91 -26.77 13.74
C ALA A 450 -11.66 -25.71 14.56
N GLU A 451 -12.45 -26.14 15.56
CA GLU A 451 -13.28 -25.27 16.42
C GLU A 451 -12.48 -24.26 17.26
N ASP A 452 -11.17 -24.49 17.45
CA ASP A 452 -10.27 -23.57 18.15
C ASP A 452 -9.57 -22.58 17.20
N SER A 453 -9.84 -22.68 15.89
CA SER A 453 -9.38 -21.73 14.89
C SER A 453 -10.23 -20.46 14.90
N PRO A 454 -9.62 -19.28 14.65
CA PRO A 454 -10.37 -18.04 14.47
C PRO A 454 -11.21 -17.98 13.17
N TYR A 455 -11.14 -19.02 12.32
CA TYR A 455 -11.80 -19.12 11.02
C TYR A 455 -12.62 -20.42 10.93
N THR A 456 -13.43 -20.73 11.95
CA THR A 456 -14.04 -22.05 12.12
C THR A 456 -15.16 -22.23 11.10
N ASP A 457 -14.84 -22.91 9.99
CA ASP A 457 -15.77 -23.10 8.88
C ASP A 457 -15.55 -24.41 8.12
N ALA A 458 -16.49 -24.73 7.23
CA ALA A 458 -16.26 -25.64 6.12
C ALA A 458 -15.81 -24.87 4.86
N VAL A 459 -14.83 -25.41 4.14
CA VAL A 459 -14.29 -24.79 2.91
C VAL A 459 -14.17 -25.81 1.78
N SER A 460 -14.67 -25.46 0.60
CA SER A 460 -14.46 -26.21 -0.64
C SER A 460 -13.51 -25.45 -1.57
N VAL A 461 -12.55 -26.16 -2.17
CA VAL A 461 -11.63 -25.61 -3.18
C VAL A 461 -11.70 -26.49 -4.42
N ARG A 462 -12.19 -25.93 -5.53
CA ARG A 462 -12.39 -26.66 -6.79
C ARG A 462 -11.64 -26.00 -7.93
N VAL A 463 -10.84 -26.79 -8.64
CA VAL A 463 -10.18 -26.40 -9.90
C VAL A 463 -11.00 -26.93 -11.07
N ASP A 464 -11.33 -26.04 -12.02
CA ASP A 464 -11.94 -26.37 -13.30
C ASP A 464 -11.23 -25.61 -14.43
N GLY A 465 -10.35 -26.33 -15.14
CA GLY A 465 -9.45 -25.75 -16.13
C GLY A 465 -8.60 -24.62 -15.52
N GLN A 466 -8.73 -23.42 -16.07
CA GLN A 466 -8.04 -22.20 -15.64
C GLN A 466 -8.69 -21.51 -14.44
N THR A 467 -9.79 -22.04 -13.89
CA THR A 467 -10.54 -21.38 -12.82
C THR A 467 -10.43 -22.13 -11.50
N VAL A 468 -10.37 -21.38 -10.41
CA VAL A 468 -10.48 -21.92 -9.05
C VAL A 468 -11.68 -21.28 -8.36
N THR A 469 -12.53 -22.09 -7.75
CA THR A 469 -13.65 -21.62 -6.93
C THR A 469 -13.43 -22.09 -5.49
N VAL A 470 -13.38 -21.11 -4.58
CA VAL A 470 -13.35 -21.32 -3.14
C VAL A 470 -14.73 -20.96 -2.60
N ALA A 471 -15.39 -21.90 -1.94
CA ALA A 471 -16.66 -21.66 -1.24
C ALA A 471 -16.46 -21.94 0.25
N ASN A 472 -17.09 -21.14 1.09
CA ASN A 472 -17.00 -21.23 2.54
C ASN A 472 -18.39 -21.00 3.14
N ALA A 473 -18.69 -21.75 4.19
CA ALA A 473 -19.90 -21.65 5.00
C ALA A 473 -19.62 -22.22 6.41
N PRO A 474 -20.44 -21.87 7.42
CA PRO A 474 -20.26 -22.34 8.81
C PRO A 474 -20.20 -23.87 8.92
N THR A 475 -21.01 -24.58 8.12
CA THR A 475 -21.02 -26.04 8.11
C THR A 475 -20.87 -26.64 6.72
N ALA A 476 -20.48 -27.92 6.67
CA ALA A 476 -20.29 -28.66 5.42
C ALA A 476 -21.59 -28.81 4.60
N ASP A 477 -22.74 -28.91 5.28
CA ASP A 477 -24.04 -29.04 4.62
C ASP A 477 -24.41 -27.72 3.91
N GLU A 478 -24.08 -26.58 4.52
CA GLU A 478 -24.36 -25.23 4.01
C GLU A 478 -23.49 -24.84 2.82
N LEU A 479 -22.35 -25.50 2.59
CA LEU A 479 -21.53 -25.25 1.38
C LEU A 479 -22.36 -25.37 0.10
N SER A 480 -23.21 -26.39 0.02
CA SER A 480 -24.11 -26.62 -1.12
C SER A 480 -25.25 -25.60 -1.20
N GLU A 481 -25.62 -25.00 -0.08
CA GLU A 481 -26.65 -23.97 -0.03
C GLU A 481 -26.13 -22.62 -0.54
N VAL A 482 -24.83 -22.35 -0.38
CA VAL A 482 -24.16 -21.12 -0.81
C VAL A 482 -23.69 -21.23 -2.27
N HIS A 483 -23.14 -22.38 -2.66
CA HIS A 483 -22.72 -22.66 -4.02
C HIS A 483 -22.62 -24.16 -4.28
N ASP A 484 -23.36 -24.65 -5.27
CA ASP A 484 -23.24 -26.04 -5.75
C ASP A 484 -21.79 -26.31 -6.18
N ALA A 485 -21.05 -27.00 -5.30
CA ALA A 485 -19.61 -27.23 -5.42
C ALA A 485 -19.27 -28.40 -6.33
#